data_AF-A0A0E2LMX5-F1
#
_entry.id   AF-A0A0E2LMX5-F1
#
_cell.length_a   1.000
_cell.length_b   1.000
_cell.length_c   1.000
_cell.angle_alpha   90.00
_cell.angle_beta   90.00
_cell.angle_gamma   90.00
#
_symmetry.space_group_name_H-M   'P 1'
#
loop_
_entity.id
_entity.type
_entity.pdbx_description
1 polymer ?
#
loop_
_entity_poly.entity_id
_entity_poly.type
_entity_poly.pdbx_seq_one_letter_code
_entity_poly.pdbx_strand_id
1 'polypeptide(L)'
;MYNYKDKAVHVRDLLRERFADTDREILRAVSPNHPESLCVRPASQRHEIVLHALLDIITREEVEKRREAILNPAPVDGDGDSESVEDPTPAPTPVDGEDNAEDVDNPAPAEDNSLLSEVADQANQLEGRVDDLEEQVSDLSDELNAEKKSEPKPQKNKKKKSTH
;
A
#
# COMPACT_ATOMS: atom_id res chain seq x y z
N MET A 1 14.00 1.17 17.87
CA MET A 1 12.59 1.50 17.59
C MET A 1 12.22 2.77 18.32
N TYR A 2 11.47 3.65 17.64
CA TYR A 2 11.14 4.98 18.16
C TYR A 2 10.12 4.92 19.29
N ASN A 3 10.21 5.85 20.23
CA ASN A 3 9.16 6.03 21.22
C ASN A 3 7.91 6.65 20.57
N TYR A 4 6.73 6.53 21.20
CA TYR A 4 5.46 6.99 20.63
C TYR A 4 5.49 8.45 20.16
N LYS A 5 6.15 9.33 20.93
CA LYS A 5 6.28 10.75 20.62
C LYS A 5 7.17 11.01 19.40
N ASP A 6 8.31 10.33 19.31
CA ASP A 6 9.27 10.49 18.20
C ASP A 6 8.70 9.88 16.91
N LYS A 7 7.96 8.77 17.05
CA LYS A 7 7.28 8.10 15.94
C LYS A 7 6.32 9.03 15.21
N ALA A 8 5.52 9.82 15.94
CA ALA A 8 4.60 10.79 15.34
C ALA A 8 5.31 11.95 14.61
N VAL A 9 6.55 12.28 14.98
CA VAL A 9 7.38 13.26 14.26
C VAL A 9 7.84 12.64 12.93
N HIS A 10 8.41 11.44 13.00
CA HIS A 10 8.89 10.75 11.80
C HIS A 10 7.78 10.39 10.82
N VAL A 11 6.58 10.02 11.29
CA VAL A 11 5.42 9.83 10.41
C VAL A 11 5.12 11.12 9.67
N ARG A 12 5.04 12.27 10.35
CA ARG A 12 4.78 13.57 9.69
C ARG A 12 5.85 13.95 8.67
N ASP A 13 7.13 13.70 8.98
CA ASP A 13 8.24 14.00 8.06
C ASP A 13 8.22 13.09 6.81
N LEU A 14 7.81 11.84 7.01
CA LEU A 14 7.72 10.84 5.95
C LEU A 14 6.41 10.93 5.15
N LEU A 15 5.35 11.51 5.72
CA LEU A 15 4.01 11.54 5.13
C LEU A 15 3.99 12.38 3.85
N ARG A 16 4.06 11.70 2.72
CA ARG A 16 4.01 12.29 1.38
C ARG A 16 3.20 11.35 0.50
N GLU A 17 2.04 11.82 0.04
CA GLU A 17 1.04 10.99 -0.65
C GLU A 17 1.61 10.17 -1.82
N ARG A 18 2.56 10.74 -2.58
CA ARG A 18 3.26 10.05 -3.68
C ARG A 18 3.99 8.76 -3.29
N PHE A 19 4.31 8.59 -2.01
CA PHE A 19 5.00 7.41 -1.49
C PHE A 19 4.05 6.42 -0.81
N ALA A 20 2.73 6.67 -0.81
CA ALA A 20 1.79 5.81 -0.11
C ALA A 20 1.86 4.35 -0.60
N ASP A 21 1.86 4.16 -1.92
CA ASP A 21 1.96 2.82 -2.53
C ASP A 21 3.36 2.23 -2.34
N THR A 22 4.41 3.04 -2.47
CA THR A 22 5.80 2.64 -2.23
C THR A 22 6.01 2.14 -0.80
N ASP A 23 5.51 2.85 0.20
CA ASP A 23 5.64 2.46 1.61
C ASP A 23 4.85 1.21 1.92
N ARG A 24 3.70 1.02 1.26
CA ARG A 24 2.95 -0.21 1.38
C ARG A 24 3.70 -1.40 0.77
N GLU A 25 4.39 -1.20 -0.35
CA GLU A 25 5.27 -2.22 -0.93
C GLU A 25 6.41 -2.57 0.04
N ILE A 26 7.04 -1.55 0.63
CA ILE A 26 8.08 -1.74 1.66
C ILE A 26 7.50 -2.55 2.83
N LEU A 27 6.28 -2.23 3.27
CA LEU A 27 5.63 -2.94 4.37
C LEU A 27 5.35 -4.39 4.00
N ARG A 28 4.97 -4.68 2.75
CA ARG A 28 4.81 -6.05 2.26
C ARG A 28 6.13 -6.82 2.26
N ALA A 29 7.24 -6.16 1.91
CA ALA A 29 8.56 -6.78 1.92
C ALA A 29 9.07 -7.09 3.33
N VAL A 30 8.85 -6.20 4.31
CA VAL A 30 9.33 -6.40 5.69
C VAL A 30 8.36 -7.17 6.59
N SER A 31 7.06 -7.11 6.29
CA SER A 31 6.00 -7.81 7.02
C SER A 31 4.86 -8.22 6.08
N PRO A 32 5.04 -9.35 5.36
CA PRO A 32 4.06 -9.85 4.39
C PRO A 32 2.68 -10.14 4.99
N ASN A 33 2.63 -10.49 6.28
CA ASN A 33 1.41 -10.88 6.98
C ASN A 33 0.73 -9.71 7.74
N HIS A 34 1.23 -8.48 7.59
CA HIS A 34 0.64 -7.32 8.26
C HIS A 34 -0.74 -6.99 7.66
N PRO A 35 -1.75 -6.63 8.48
CA PRO A 35 -3.08 -6.29 7.97
C PRO A 35 -3.05 -5.17 6.92
N GLU A 36 -2.19 -4.17 7.10
CA GLU A 36 -2.06 -3.07 6.12
C GLU A 36 -1.31 -3.46 4.83
N SER A 37 -0.44 -4.48 4.83
CA SER A 37 0.20 -4.92 3.58
C SER A 37 -0.79 -5.70 2.70
N LEU A 38 -1.69 -6.48 3.32
CA LEU A 38 -2.74 -7.26 2.66
C LEU A 38 -4.00 -6.43 2.30
N CYS A 39 -4.18 -5.24 2.87
CA CYS A 39 -5.42 -4.46 2.76
C CYS A 39 -5.71 -3.97 1.32
N VAL A 40 -6.70 -4.50 0.60
CA VAL A 40 -7.00 -4.10 -0.80
C VAL A 40 -7.30 -2.61 -1.05
N ARG A 41 -7.58 -1.81 -0.01
CA ARG A 41 -7.86 -0.37 -0.13
C ARG A 41 -6.65 0.43 -0.63
N PRO A 42 -6.86 1.60 -1.26
CA PRO A 42 -5.78 2.50 -1.67
C PRO A 42 -4.86 2.87 -0.50
N ALA A 43 -3.55 2.88 -0.74
CA ALA A 43 -2.59 3.15 0.32
C ALA A 43 -2.67 4.60 0.83
N SER A 44 -3.10 5.55 0.00
CA SER A 44 -3.26 6.98 0.36
C SER A 44 -4.17 7.19 1.57
N GLN A 45 -5.27 6.43 1.67
CA GLN A 45 -6.22 6.58 2.77
C GLN A 45 -5.68 6.06 4.12
N ARG A 46 -4.71 5.14 4.09
CA ARG A 46 -4.15 4.49 5.28
C ARG A 46 -2.65 4.71 5.42
N HIS A 47 -2.12 5.73 4.74
CA HIS A 47 -0.69 5.97 4.63
C HIS A 47 -0.02 6.16 5.98
N GLU A 48 -0.65 6.92 6.88
CA GLU A 48 -0.14 7.10 8.25
C GLU A 48 -0.03 5.77 9.01
N ILE A 49 -1.00 4.87 8.86
CA ILE A 49 -1.02 3.58 9.54
C ILE A 49 0.10 2.69 9.00
N VAL A 50 0.31 2.70 7.68
CA VAL A 50 1.44 2.01 7.02
C VAL A 50 2.76 2.54 7.56
N LEU A 51 2.95 3.86 7.64
CA LEU A 51 4.16 4.47 8.18
C LEU A 51 4.37 4.15 9.67
N HIS A 52 3.30 4.12 10.46
CA HIS A 52 3.38 3.68 11.84
C HIS A 52 3.85 2.22 11.92
N ALA A 53 3.28 1.32 11.13
CA ALA A 53 3.69 -0.08 11.11
C ALA A 53 5.15 -0.25 10.66
N LEU A 54 5.57 0.50 9.64
CA LEU A 54 6.96 0.49 9.17
C LEU A 54 7.93 0.94 10.27
N LEU A 55 7.63 2.02 10.97
CA LEU A 55 8.49 2.53 12.06
C LEU A 55 8.52 1.62 13.30
N ASP A 56 7.61 0.64 13.40
CA ASP A 56 7.71 -0.46 14.37
C ASP A 56 8.65 -1.58 13.92
N ILE A 57 9.04 -1.65 12.65
CA ILE A 57 9.84 -2.77 12.14
C ILE A 57 11.24 -2.28 11.72
N ILE A 58 11.30 -1.10 11.12
CA ILE A 58 12.50 -0.50 10.53
C ILE A 58 12.67 0.97 10.96
N THR A 59 13.84 1.54 10.69
CA THR A 59 14.11 2.94 11.01
C THR A 59 13.63 3.89 9.91
N ARG A 60 13.55 5.19 10.21
CA ARG A 60 13.17 6.22 9.25
C ARG A 60 14.10 6.23 8.03
N GLU A 61 15.40 6.12 8.27
CA GLU A 61 16.44 6.18 7.24
C GLU A 61 16.30 5.00 6.27
N GLU A 62 15.93 3.82 6.79
CA GLU A 62 15.70 2.64 5.97
C GLU A 62 14.42 2.77 5.11
N VAL A 63 13.38 3.45 5.61
CA VAL A 63 12.19 3.79 4.80
C VAL A 63 12.60 4.69 3.62
N GLU A 64 13.37 5.75 3.87
CA GLU A 64 13.84 6.67 2.82
C GLU A 64 14.72 5.96 1.80
N LYS A 65 15.67 5.14 2.26
CA LYS A 65 16.54 4.34 1.38
C LYS A 65 15.74 3.40 0.48
N ARG A 66 14.72 2.74 1.00
CA ARG A 66 13.88 1.83 0.18
C ARG A 66 12.96 2.58 -0.76
N ARG A 67 12.47 3.77 -0.39
CA ARG A 67 11.76 4.65 -1.32
C ARG A 67 12.65 5.02 -2.50
N GLU A 68 13.90 5.41 -2.22
CA GLU A 68 14.88 5.72 -3.26
C GLU A 68 15.18 4.52 -4.15
N ALA A 69 15.37 3.33 -3.59
CA ALA A 69 15.63 2.12 -4.37
C ALA A 69 14.46 1.71 -5.29
N ILE A 70 13.21 1.94 -4.86
CA ILE A 70 12.02 1.63 -5.66
C ILE A 70 11.79 2.70 -6.74
N LEU A 71 12.03 3.98 -6.41
CA LEU A 71 11.80 5.09 -7.33
C LEU A 71 12.93 5.24 -8.36
N ASN A 72 14.16 4.94 -7.96
CA ASN A 72 15.36 4.92 -8.79
C ASN A 72 15.95 3.50 -8.74
N PRO A 73 15.36 2.53 -9.48
CA PRO A 73 16.04 1.25 -9.65
C PRO A 73 17.40 1.56 -10.27
N ALA A 74 18.48 1.11 -9.61
CA ALA A 74 19.81 1.22 -10.20
C ALA A 74 19.73 0.67 -11.63
N PRO A 75 20.34 1.34 -12.63
CA PRO A 75 20.48 0.75 -13.94
C PRO A 75 21.15 -0.60 -13.70
N VAL A 76 20.46 -1.68 -14.06
CA VAL A 76 21.10 -2.98 -14.15
C VAL A 76 22.34 -2.76 -14.99
N ASP A 77 23.51 -3.06 -14.41
CA ASP A 77 24.77 -3.15 -15.13
C ASP A 77 24.61 -4.28 -16.17
N GLY A 78 23.90 -3.98 -17.25
CA GLY A 78 24.12 -4.60 -18.52
C GLY A 78 25.44 -4.05 -19.00
N ASP A 79 26.47 -4.90 -18.94
CA ASP A 79 27.70 -4.82 -19.73
C ASP A 79 27.59 -3.80 -20.87
N GLY A 80 28.12 -2.62 -20.66
CA GLY A 80 27.84 -1.45 -21.49
C GLY A 80 28.61 -0.24 -21.03
N ASP A 81 29.93 -0.38 -21.04
CA ASP A 81 30.92 0.69 -21.07
C ASP A 81 30.37 2.02 -21.62
N SER A 82 30.25 3.03 -20.77
CA SER A 82 30.83 4.35 -21.02
C SER A 82 30.51 5.30 -19.88
N GLU A 83 31.53 5.50 -19.04
CA GLU A 83 31.73 6.79 -18.40
C GLU A 83 31.73 7.88 -19.48
N SER A 84 30.87 8.88 -19.36
CA SER A 84 31.31 10.28 -19.27
C SER A 84 30.11 11.21 -19.29
N VAL A 85 30.06 11.99 -18.21
CA VAL A 85 29.80 13.43 -18.19
C VAL A 85 29.66 14.13 -19.55
N GLU A 86 28.78 15.14 -19.53
CA GLU A 86 28.81 16.42 -20.27
C GLU A 86 27.52 16.71 -21.08
N ASP A 87 26.61 17.43 -20.42
CA ASP A 87 25.84 18.54 -21.03
C ASP A 87 26.85 19.46 -21.75
N PRO A 88 26.65 19.82 -23.04
CA PRO A 88 25.68 20.86 -23.35
C PRO A 88 24.96 20.77 -24.73
N THR A 89 23.71 21.20 -24.75
CA THR A 89 23.07 21.80 -25.96
C THR A 89 23.80 23.09 -26.37
N PRO A 90 23.95 23.42 -27.69
CA PRO A 90 22.81 23.91 -28.48
C PRO A 90 22.77 23.55 -29.99
N ALA A 91 21.55 23.21 -30.46
CA ALA A 91 20.85 23.48 -31.74
C ALA A 91 21.59 23.95 -33.05
N PRO A 92 20.90 24.01 -34.21
CA PRO A 92 20.28 22.94 -35.02
C PRO A 92 20.83 22.97 -36.47
N THR A 93 20.84 21.85 -37.20
CA THR A 93 20.95 21.88 -38.68
C THR A 93 19.90 20.97 -39.32
N PRO A 94 19.19 21.44 -40.36
CA PRO A 94 18.20 20.65 -41.07
C PRO A 94 18.91 19.85 -42.16
N VAL A 95 18.71 18.53 -42.20
CA VAL A 95 18.98 17.74 -43.39
C VAL A 95 17.68 17.10 -43.84
N ASP A 96 17.15 17.72 -44.87
CA ASP A 96 16.13 17.25 -45.79
C ASP A 96 16.66 16.02 -46.56
N GLY A 97 15.80 15.05 -46.87
CA GLY A 97 16.11 13.95 -47.80
C GLY A 97 15.74 12.56 -47.25
N GLU A 98 14.50 12.09 -47.30
CA GLU A 98 13.80 11.43 -48.43
C GLU A 98 13.81 9.90 -48.31
N ASP A 99 12.59 9.34 -48.29
CA ASP A 99 12.15 7.96 -48.52
C ASP A 99 12.99 6.77 -48.01
N ASN A 100 12.43 6.06 -47.02
CA ASN A 100 12.28 4.61 -47.14
C ASN A 100 11.06 4.11 -46.36
N ALA A 101 9.99 3.77 -47.07
CA ALA A 101 8.85 3.05 -46.55
C ALA A 101 9.14 1.54 -46.63
N GLU A 102 9.28 0.87 -45.50
CA GLU A 102 9.00 -0.57 -45.38
C GLU A 102 8.24 -0.85 -44.08
N ASP A 103 6.96 -1.13 -44.28
CA ASP A 103 6.01 -1.86 -43.45
C ASP A 103 6.54 -3.27 -43.15
N VAL A 104 6.80 -3.62 -41.88
CA VAL A 104 6.74 -5.02 -41.36
C VAL A 104 6.51 -5.03 -39.84
N ASP A 105 5.34 -5.57 -39.47
CA ASP A 105 4.95 -6.22 -38.21
C ASP A 105 5.07 -5.47 -36.86
N ASN A 106 3.97 -4.81 -36.49
CA ASN A 106 3.59 -4.66 -35.10
C ASN A 106 2.72 -5.87 -34.69
N PRO A 107 3.24 -6.90 -34.01
CA PRO A 107 2.37 -7.86 -33.36
C PRO A 107 1.76 -7.16 -32.14
N ALA A 108 0.50 -6.74 -32.27
CA ALA A 108 -0.33 -6.49 -31.10
C ALA A 108 -0.25 -7.74 -30.20
N PRO A 109 0.04 -7.63 -28.89
CA PRO A 109 -0.09 -8.79 -28.03
C PRO A 109 -1.56 -9.19 -28.08
N ALA A 110 -1.82 -10.43 -28.47
CA ALA A 110 -3.12 -11.04 -28.28
C ALA A 110 -3.38 -10.99 -26.77
N GLU A 111 -4.17 -10.01 -26.33
CA GLU A 111 -4.65 -9.89 -24.97
C GLU A 111 -5.25 -11.23 -24.56
N ASP A 112 -4.59 -11.85 -23.58
CA ASP A 112 -4.88 -13.16 -23.07
C ASP A 112 -6.30 -13.20 -22.47
N ASN A 113 -7.28 -13.59 -23.30
CA ASN A 113 -8.68 -13.76 -22.88
C ASN A 113 -8.83 -14.76 -21.73
N SER A 114 -7.81 -15.60 -21.46
CA SER A 114 -7.81 -16.53 -20.33
C SER A 114 -7.76 -15.80 -18.98
N LEU A 115 -7.06 -14.66 -18.90
CA LEU A 115 -6.99 -13.85 -17.68
C LEU A 115 -8.33 -13.17 -17.38
N LEU A 116 -9.07 -12.75 -18.41
CA LEU A 116 -10.40 -12.16 -18.26
C LEU A 116 -11.42 -13.15 -17.72
N SER A 117 -11.38 -14.41 -18.15
CA SER A 117 -12.26 -15.45 -17.59
C SER A 117 -11.94 -15.77 -16.13
N GLU A 118 -10.65 -15.88 -15.77
CA GLU A 118 -10.26 -16.19 -14.39
C GLU A 118 -10.58 -15.05 -13.43
N VAL A 119 -10.42 -13.80 -13.86
CA VAL A 119 -10.83 -12.61 -13.09
C VAL A 119 -12.36 -12.59 -12.89
N ALA A 120 -13.14 -12.99 -13.89
CA ALA A 120 -14.60 -13.05 -13.77
C ALA A 120 -15.05 -14.13 -12.77
N ASP A 121 -14.43 -15.30 -12.78
CA ASP A 121 -14.71 -16.37 -11.82
C ASP A 121 -14.33 -15.97 -10.39
N GLN A 122 -13.19 -15.29 -10.23
CA GLN A 122 -12.76 -14.74 -8.94
C GLN A 122 -13.72 -13.64 -8.44
N ALA A 123 -14.23 -12.78 -9.32
CA ALA A 123 -15.19 -11.74 -8.95
C ALA A 123 -16.49 -12.35 -8.41
N ASN A 124 -17.06 -13.36 -9.08
CA ASN A 124 -18.26 -14.06 -8.62
C ASN A 124 -18.05 -14.77 -7.27
N GLN A 125 -16.88 -15.39 -7.07
CA GLN A 125 -16.55 -16.04 -5.80
C GLN A 125 -16.40 -15.03 -4.65
N LEU A 126 -15.82 -13.86 -4.93
CA LEU A 126 -15.68 -12.79 -3.94
C LEU A 126 -17.03 -12.17 -3.57
N GLU A 127 -17.93 -11.99 -4.54
CA GLU A 127 -19.28 -11.46 -4.30
C GLU A 127 -20.06 -12.34 -3.32
N GLY A 128 -20.12 -13.66 -3.54
CA GLY A 128 -20.81 -14.56 -2.62
C GLY A 128 -20.21 -14.56 -1.20
N ARG A 129 -18.88 -14.43 -1.08
CA ARG A 129 -18.24 -14.32 0.24
C ARG A 129 -18.52 -13.00 0.95
N VAL A 130 -18.77 -11.92 0.20
CA VAL A 130 -19.17 -10.63 0.77
C VAL A 130 -20.58 -10.73 1.32
N ASP A 131 -21.51 -11.31 0.56
CA ASP A 131 -22.89 -11.54 1.02
C ASP A 131 -22.92 -12.39 2.32
N ASP A 132 -22.18 -13.50 2.34
CA ASP A 132 -22.07 -14.38 3.52
C ASP A 132 -21.47 -13.65 4.75
N LEU A 133 -20.54 -12.70 4.53
CA LEU A 133 -19.93 -11.92 5.59
C LEU A 133 -20.86 -10.80 6.07
N GLU A 134 -21.63 -10.18 5.18
CA GLU A 134 -22.62 -9.17 5.54
C GLU A 134 -23.72 -9.77 6.41
N GLU A 135 -24.20 -10.97 6.10
CA GLU A 135 -25.16 -11.70 6.93
C GLU A 135 -24.57 -11.99 8.32
N GLN A 136 -23.36 -12.56 8.40
CA GLN A 136 -22.70 -12.84 9.68
C GLN A 136 -22.47 -11.58 10.53
N VAL A 137 -22.12 -10.45 9.91
CA VAL A 137 -21.93 -9.18 10.63
C VAL A 137 -23.26 -8.64 11.14
N SER A 138 -24.34 -8.78 10.37
CA SER A 138 -25.68 -8.42 10.83
C SER A 138 -26.11 -9.24 12.04
N ASP A 139 -25.96 -10.57 11.97
CA ASP A 139 -26.32 -11.48 13.05
C ASP A 139 -25.53 -11.21 14.33
N LEU A 140 -24.21 -11.05 14.23
CA LEU A 140 -23.36 -10.72 15.37
C LEU A 140 -23.70 -9.34 15.96
N SER A 141 -24.04 -8.37 15.12
CA SER A 141 -24.45 -7.05 15.56
C SER A 141 -25.75 -7.10 16.35
N ASP A 142 -26.73 -7.88 15.88
CA ASP A 142 -28.01 -8.06 16.56
C ASP A 142 -27.86 -8.84 17.87
N GLU A 143 -27.03 -9.89 17.89
CA GLU A 143 -26.71 -10.66 19.09
C GLU A 143 -26.05 -9.79 20.17
N LEU A 144 -25.06 -8.97 19.78
CA LEU A 144 -24.36 -8.06 20.70
C LEU A 144 -25.29 -6.95 21.23
N ASN A 145 -26.24 -6.49 20.42
CA ASN A 145 -27.25 -5.52 20.84
C ASN A 145 -28.29 -6.15 21.79
N ALA A 146 -28.65 -7.42 21.57
CA ALA A 146 -29.49 -8.18 22.49
C ALA A 146 -28.79 -8.39 23.84
N GLU A 147 -27.50 -8.77 23.83
CA GLU A 147 -26.70 -8.99 25.04
C GLU A 147 -26.61 -7.72 25.91
N LYS A 148 -26.35 -6.57 25.29
CA LYS A 148 -26.35 -5.26 25.96
C LYS A 148 -27.69 -4.87 26.58
N LYS A 149 -28.81 -5.33 26.02
CA LYS A 149 -30.15 -5.09 26.60
C LYS A 149 -30.45 -6.02 27.77
N SER A 150 -29.84 -7.20 27.81
CA SER A 150 -29.99 -8.18 28.90
C SER A 150 -29.03 -7.98 30.07
N GLU A 151 -27.98 -7.17 29.93
CA GLU A 151 -27.01 -6.92 30.99
C GLU A 151 -27.62 -6.11 32.16
N PRO A 152 -27.67 -6.64 33.40
CA PRO A 152 -28.24 -5.92 34.53
C PRO A 152 -27.31 -4.77 34.96
N LYS A 153 -27.87 -3.56 35.10
CA LYS A 153 -27.13 -2.37 35.54
C LYS A 153 -26.33 -2.63 36.82
N PRO A 154 -25.04 -2.21 36.90
CA PRO A 154 -24.22 -2.41 38.09
C PRO A 154 -24.85 -1.71 39.30
N GLN A 155 -25.10 -2.48 40.37
CA GLN A 155 -25.64 -1.97 41.62
C GLN A 155 -24.66 -0.98 42.25
N LYS A 156 -25.12 0.26 42.50
CA LYS A 156 -24.36 1.31 43.19
C LYS A 156 -24.03 0.88 44.62
N ASN A 157 -22.82 0.40 44.86
CA ASN A 157 -22.34 0.09 46.21
C ASN A 157 -22.15 1.38 47.02
N LYS A 158 -23.05 1.61 47.99
CA LYS A 158 -22.96 2.69 48.99
C LYS A 158 -21.74 2.42 49.90
N LYS A 159 -20.69 3.26 49.77
CA LYS A 159 -19.55 3.31 50.72
C LYS A 159 -20.07 3.58 52.14
N LYS A 160 -19.95 2.61 53.04
CA LYS A 160 -20.14 2.82 54.48
C LYS A 160 -18.90 3.55 55.02
N LYS A 161 -19.11 4.70 55.65
CA LYS A 161 -18.10 5.48 56.38
C LYS A 161 -17.84 4.76 57.70
N SER A 162 -16.65 4.20 57.88
CA SER A 162 -16.21 3.62 59.15
C SER A 162 -15.31 4.65 59.84
N THR A 163 -15.81 5.20 60.95
CA THR A 163 -15.03 5.98 61.92
C THR A 163 -14.39 4.98 62.87
N HIS A 164 -13.06 5.06 63.05
CA HIS A 164 -12.41 4.66 64.28
C HIS A 164 -11.09 5.42 64.47
#